data_AF-A0A3Q2HAG3-F1
#
_entry.id   AF-A0A3Q2HAG3-F1
#
_cell.length_a   1.000
_cell.length_b   1.000
_cell.length_c   1.000
_cell.angle_alpha   90.00
_cell.angle_beta   90.00
_cell.angle_gamma   90.00
#
_symmetry.space_group_name_H-M   'P 1'
#
loop_
_entity.id
_entity.type
_entity.pdbx_description
1 polymer ?
#
loop_
_entity_poly.entity_id
_entity_poly.type
_entity_poly.pdbx_seq_one_letter_code
_entity_poly.pdbx_strand_id
1 'polypeptide(L)'
;MKRQNVRTLALIVCTFTYLLVGAAVFDALESEPEMIERQRLELRQQELRARYNLSQGGYEELERVVLRLKPHKAGVQWRFAGSFYFAITVITTIGYGHAAPSTDGGKVFCMFYALLGIPLTLVMFQSLGERINTFVKYLLHRAKRGLGMRRADVSMANMVLIGFFSCISTLCIGAAAFSYYEHWTFFQAYYYCFITLTTIGFGDYVALQKDQALQTQPQYVAFSFVYILTGLTVIGAFLNLVVLRFMTMNAEDEKRDAEHRALLTRNGQAGGACGGGGGGGAGGSAHTTDTASSTVAAGGGGGGFRNVYAEVLHFQSMCSCLWYKSREKLQYSIPMIIPRDLSTSDTCVEQSHSSPGGGGRYSDTPSHRCLCSGAQRSAISSVSTGLHSLSTFRGLMKRRSSV
;
A
#
# COMPACT_ATOMS: atom_id res chain seq x y z
N MET A 1 -13.59 27.84 18.34
CA MET A 1 -13.34 27.23 17.01
C MET A 1 -13.81 25.79 17.00
N LYS A 2 -14.12 25.19 15.84
CA LYS A 2 -14.40 23.74 15.74
C LYS A 2 -13.15 22.93 16.10
N ARG A 3 -13.32 21.74 16.70
CA ARG A 3 -12.23 20.83 17.08
C ARG A 3 -11.33 20.45 15.88
N GLN A 4 -11.93 20.25 14.70
CA GLN A 4 -11.19 20.04 13.44
C GLN A 4 -10.25 21.21 13.13
N ASN A 5 -10.76 22.45 13.09
CA ASN A 5 -9.95 23.64 12.78
C ASN A 5 -8.79 23.81 13.77
N VAL A 6 -9.02 23.55 15.07
CA VAL A 6 -7.96 23.58 16.09
C VAL A 6 -6.90 22.51 15.83
N ARG A 7 -7.31 21.26 15.52
CA ARG A 7 -6.37 20.19 15.16
C ARG A 7 -5.57 20.52 13.90
N THR A 8 -6.21 21.03 12.86
CA THR A 8 -5.53 21.38 11.60
C THR A 8 -4.56 22.53 11.80
N LEU A 9 -4.95 23.58 12.53
CA LEU A 9 -4.06 24.69 12.86
C LEU A 9 -2.87 24.22 13.73
N ALA A 10 -3.12 23.36 14.73
CA ALA A 10 -2.06 22.78 15.55
C ALA A 10 -1.09 21.94 14.72
N LEU A 11 -1.57 21.10 13.79
CA LEU A 11 -0.71 20.34 12.88
C LEU A 11 0.14 21.27 12.00
N ILE A 12 -0.44 22.32 11.44
CA ILE A 12 0.30 23.32 10.64
C ILE A 12 1.41 23.97 11.47
N VAL A 13 1.09 24.48 12.67
CA VAL A 13 2.07 25.09 13.57
C VAL A 13 3.16 24.10 13.96
N CYS A 14 2.80 22.87 14.34
CA CYS A 14 3.77 21.82 14.67
C CYS A 14 4.71 21.53 13.49
N THR A 15 4.21 21.36 12.27
CA THR A 15 5.04 21.13 11.07
C THR A 15 5.96 22.31 10.79
N PHE A 16 5.49 23.56 10.87
CA PHE A 16 6.37 24.73 10.71
C PHE A 16 7.46 24.80 11.79
N THR A 17 7.12 24.56 13.06
CA THR A 17 8.14 24.51 14.13
C THR A 17 9.13 23.37 13.94
N TYR A 18 8.69 22.21 13.43
CA TYR A 18 9.55 21.07 13.14
C TYR A 18 10.52 21.37 11.99
N LEU A 19 10.05 22.07 10.94
CA LEU A 19 10.92 22.55 9.86
C LEU A 19 11.95 23.58 10.34
N LEU A 20 11.56 24.53 11.21
CA LEU A 20 12.48 25.51 11.77
C LEU A 20 13.55 24.88 12.66
N VAL A 21 13.17 23.93 13.53
CA VAL A 21 14.12 23.16 14.34
C VAL A 21 15.04 22.31 13.46
N GLY A 22 14.48 21.64 12.44
CA GLY A 22 15.27 20.88 11.47
C GLY A 22 16.29 21.75 10.73
N ALA A 23 15.88 22.91 10.23
CA ALA A 23 16.76 23.85 9.54
C ALA A 23 17.91 24.33 10.43
N ALA A 24 17.62 24.73 11.68
CA ALA A 24 18.65 25.15 12.63
C ALA A 24 19.63 24.03 13.01
N VAL A 25 19.16 22.77 13.09
CA VAL A 25 20.01 21.61 13.35
C VAL A 25 20.88 21.26 12.14
N PHE A 26 20.34 21.29 10.91
CA PHE A 26 21.14 21.03 9.72
C PHE A 26 22.18 22.14 9.46
N ASP A 27 21.83 23.41 9.65
CA ASP A 27 22.77 24.54 9.58
C ASP A 27 23.93 24.38 10.58
N ALA A 28 23.62 24.04 11.84
CA ALA A 28 24.63 23.81 12.87
C ALA A 28 25.51 22.56 12.65
N LEU A 29 25.10 21.60 11.82
CA LEU A 29 25.83 20.35 11.57
C LEU A 29 26.60 20.36 10.24
N GLU A 30 26.06 20.99 9.18
CA GLU A 30 26.58 20.85 7.81
C GLU A 30 27.23 22.14 7.27
N SER A 31 26.88 23.34 7.76
CA SER A 31 27.36 24.60 7.16
C SER A 31 28.88 24.82 7.29
N GLU A 32 29.47 24.53 8.46
CA GLU A 32 30.93 24.59 8.65
C GLU A 32 31.65 23.52 7.79
N PRO A 33 31.27 22.22 7.83
CA PRO A 33 31.80 21.21 6.91
C PRO A 33 31.69 21.56 5.43
N GLU A 34 30.54 22.09 4.96
CA GLU A 34 30.36 22.52 3.57
C GLU A 34 31.34 23.62 3.19
N MET A 35 31.49 24.65 4.04
CA MET A 35 32.44 25.75 3.80
C MET A 35 33.89 25.25 3.74
N ILE A 36 34.27 24.34 4.62
CA ILE A 36 35.62 23.73 4.66
C ILE A 36 35.87 22.87 3.41
N GLU A 37 34.92 22.02 3.03
CA GLU A 37 35.05 21.18 1.83
C GLU A 37 35.09 22.03 0.55
N ARG A 38 34.24 23.06 0.45
CA ARG A 38 34.23 24.00 -0.66
C ARG A 38 35.57 24.70 -0.84
N GLN A 39 36.15 25.27 0.22
CA GLN A 39 37.47 25.91 0.15
C GLN A 39 38.56 24.91 -0.29
N ARG A 40 38.51 23.68 0.22
CA ARG A 40 39.44 22.60 -0.16
C ARG A 40 39.31 22.22 -1.63
N LEU A 41 38.09 22.17 -2.17
CA LEU A 41 37.84 21.88 -3.58
C LEU A 41 38.26 23.04 -4.49
N GLU A 42 37.98 24.29 -4.12
CA GLU A 42 38.39 25.49 -4.87
C GLU A 42 39.93 25.59 -4.96
N LEU A 43 40.65 25.35 -3.86
CA LEU A 43 42.12 25.29 -3.86
C LEU A 43 42.64 24.17 -4.78
N ARG A 44 42.09 22.96 -4.66
CA ARG A 44 42.53 21.81 -5.47
C ARG A 44 42.18 21.97 -6.95
N GLN A 45 41.10 22.67 -7.28
CA GLN A 45 40.76 23.08 -8.63
C GLN A 45 41.84 24.00 -9.21
N GLN A 46 42.29 25.01 -8.45
CA GLN A 46 43.37 25.91 -8.88
C GLN A 46 44.70 25.17 -9.06
N GLU A 47 45.09 24.31 -8.12
CA GLU A 47 46.29 23.46 -8.23
C GLU A 47 46.28 22.60 -9.51
N LEU A 48 45.16 21.94 -9.80
CA LEU A 48 45.02 21.08 -10.99
C LEU A 48 45.05 21.92 -12.28
N ARG A 49 44.38 23.08 -12.30
CA ARG A 49 44.39 23.97 -13.46
C ARG A 49 45.80 24.49 -13.76
N ALA A 50 46.56 24.88 -12.75
CA ALA A 50 47.96 25.28 -12.91
C ALA A 50 48.84 24.10 -13.36
N ARG A 51 48.71 22.94 -12.72
CA ARG A 51 49.52 21.73 -13.04
C ARG A 51 49.34 21.24 -14.48
N TYR A 52 48.13 21.37 -15.04
CA TYR A 52 47.80 20.92 -16.39
C TYR A 52 47.64 22.07 -17.41
N ASN A 53 48.07 23.30 -17.07
CA ASN A 53 47.98 24.49 -17.92
C ASN A 53 46.58 24.74 -18.53
N LEU A 54 45.52 24.53 -17.73
CA LEU A 54 44.13 24.68 -18.17
C LEU A 54 43.65 26.14 -18.09
N SER A 55 43.27 26.70 -19.23
CA SER A 55 42.53 27.97 -19.30
C SER A 55 41.14 27.85 -18.66
N GLN A 56 40.52 28.99 -18.32
CA GLN A 56 39.17 29.02 -17.73
C GLN A 56 38.15 28.28 -18.61
N GLY A 57 38.06 28.63 -19.90
CA GLY A 57 37.13 27.97 -20.83
C GLY A 57 37.44 26.49 -21.06
N GLY A 58 38.72 26.09 -21.08
CA GLY A 58 39.11 24.68 -21.20
C GLY A 58 38.72 23.85 -19.97
N TYR A 59 38.78 24.44 -18.77
CA TYR A 59 38.28 23.82 -17.55
C TYR A 59 36.74 23.65 -17.59
N GLU A 60 36.00 24.69 -17.97
CA GLU A 60 34.53 24.65 -18.05
C GLU A 60 34.01 23.64 -19.09
N GLU A 61 34.72 23.46 -20.20
CA GLU A 61 34.39 22.43 -21.19
C GLU A 61 34.64 21.02 -20.62
N LEU A 62 35.79 20.80 -19.97
CA LEU A 62 36.11 19.52 -19.34
C LEU A 62 35.11 19.18 -18.23
N GLU A 63 34.75 20.15 -17.39
CA GLU A 63 33.73 20.02 -16.34
C GLU A 63 32.38 19.61 -16.93
N ARG A 64 31.92 20.28 -17.99
CA ARG A 64 30.68 19.95 -18.71
C ARG A 64 30.68 18.51 -19.23
N VAL A 65 31.82 18.01 -19.74
CA VAL A 65 31.98 16.63 -20.19
C VAL A 65 31.94 15.66 -19.00
N VAL A 66 32.68 15.94 -17.92
CA VAL A 66 32.72 15.11 -16.70
C VAL A 66 31.34 14.98 -16.06
N LEU A 67 30.57 16.07 -15.97
CA LEU A 67 29.20 16.08 -15.45
C LEU A 67 28.25 15.23 -16.31
N ARG A 68 28.32 15.35 -17.65
CA ARG A 68 27.52 14.52 -18.57
C ARG A 68 27.91 13.03 -18.54
N LEU A 69 29.17 12.72 -18.24
CA LEU A 69 29.64 11.34 -18.09
C LEU A 69 29.23 10.70 -16.75
N LYS A 70 28.90 11.47 -15.70
CA LYS A 70 28.55 10.94 -14.36
C LYS A 70 27.57 9.75 -14.37
N PRO A 71 26.37 9.82 -15.00
CA PRO A 71 25.43 8.68 -15.03
C PRO A 71 25.93 7.51 -15.92
N HIS A 72 26.82 7.77 -16.87
CA HIS A 72 27.37 6.76 -17.77
C HIS A 72 28.53 5.96 -17.14
N LYS A 73 29.22 6.52 -16.14
CA LYS A 73 30.30 5.82 -15.39
C LYS A 73 29.81 4.56 -14.68
N ALA A 74 28.59 4.57 -14.17
CA ALA A 74 27.96 3.41 -13.52
C ALA A 74 27.49 2.35 -14.53
N GLY A 75 27.54 2.63 -15.84
CA GLY A 75 27.25 1.65 -16.90
C GLY A 75 25.98 1.88 -17.69
N VAL A 76 25.52 0.81 -18.34
CA VAL A 76 24.34 0.84 -19.22
C VAL A 76 23.05 0.79 -18.40
N GLN A 77 22.55 1.96 -18.00
CA GLN A 77 21.35 2.10 -17.17
C GLN A 77 20.02 1.74 -17.87
N TRP A 78 19.95 1.79 -19.21
CA TRP A 78 18.68 1.65 -19.96
C TRP A 78 18.49 0.30 -20.69
N ARG A 79 19.14 -0.76 -20.19
CA ARG A 79 18.77 -2.16 -20.51
C ARG A 79 17.69 -2.65 -19.54
N PHE A 80 17.04 -3.76 -19.85
CA PHE A 80 15.86 -4.26 -19.12
C PHE A 80 15.98 -4.20 -17.59
N ALA A 81 17.08 -4.66 -17.00
CA ALA A 81 17.31 -4.62 -15.55
C ALA A 81 17.30 -3.19 -14.97
N GLY A 82 17.98 -2.24 -15.62
CA GLY A 82 18.03 -0.85 -15.18
C GLY A 82 16.74 -0.08 -15.48
N SER A 83 16.08 -0.36 -16.62
CA SER A 83 14.74 0.16 -16.91
C SER A 83 13.68 -0.35 -15.91
N PHE A 84 13.82 -1.59 -15.43
CA PHE A 84 12.96 -2.15 -14.38
C PHE A 84 13.27 -1.55 -13.00
N TYR A 85 14.54 -1.31 -12.68
CA TYR A 85 14.94 -0.58 -11.46
C TYR A 85 14.37 0.85 -11.46
N PHE A 86 14.50 1.56 -12.59
CA PHE A 86 13.87 2.88 -12.79
C PHE A 86 12.34 2.82 -12.68
N ALA A 87 11.69 1.79 -13.25
CA ALA A 87 10.25 1.61 -13.11
C ALA A 87 9.84 1.45 -11.63
N ILE A 88 10.59 0.67 -10.84
CA ILE A 88 10.39 0.57 -9.38
C ILE A 88 10.52 1.95 -8.73
N THR A 89 11.62 2.68 -8.96
CA THR A 89 11.88 3.96 -8.26
C THR A 89 10.84 5.03 -8.57
N VAL A 90 10.21 5.00 -9.76
CA VAL A 90 9.09 5.87 -10.12
C VAL A 90 7.80 5.48 -9.39
N ILE A 91 7.33 4.23 -9.49
CA ILE A 91 6.04 3.83 -8.89
C ILE A 91 6.06 3.75 -7.36
N THR A 92 7.24 3.59 -6.77
CA THR A 92 7.46 3.59 -5.31
C THR A 92 7.83 4.97 -4.76
N THR A 93 7.85 6.01 -5.61
CA THR A 93 8.22 7.40 -5.26
C THR A 93 9.58 7.56 -4.59
N ILE A 94 10.52 6.62 -4.75
CA ILE A 94 11.89 6.74 -4.22
C ILE A 94 12.71 7.73 -5.05
N GLY A 95 12.65 7.65 -6.38
CA GLY A 95 13.14 8.73 -7.25
C GLY A 95 14.63 9.11 -7.21
N TYR A 96 15.58 8.21 -6.87
CA TYR A 96 17.04 8.46 -6.72
C TYR A 96 17.78 9.37 -7.73
N GLY A 97 17.23 9.66 -8.91
CA GLY A 97 17.87 10.54 -9.91
C GLY A 97 19.14 10.03 -10.61
N HIS A 98 19.74 8.91 -10.18
CA HIS A 98 20.93 8.31 -10.82
C HIS A 98 20.74 8.02 -12.32
N ALA A 99 19.50 7.66 -12.70
CA ALA A 99 19.04 7.56 -14.07
C ALA A 99 17.71 8.32 -14.22
N ALA A 100 17.63 9.18 -15.23
CA ALA A 100 16.44 9.97 -15.54
C ALA A 100 16.21 10.01 -17.06
N PRO A 101 14.95 10.09 -17.55
CA PRO A 101 14.65 10.08 -18.98
C PRO A 101 15.19 11.34 -19.66
N SER A 102 16.21 11.17 -20.50
CA SER A 102 16.85 12.27 -21.24
C SER A 102 15.98 12.76 -22.41
N THR A 103 15.23 11.87 -23.05
CA THR A 103 14.37 12.16 -24.19
C THR A 103 13.01 12.69 -23.76
N ASP A 104 12.43 13.61 -24.53
CA ASP A 104 11.14 14.21 -24.19
C ASP A 104 9.98 13.21 -24.23
N GLY A 105 9.99 12.27 -25.18
CA GLY A 105 9.07 11.14 -25.19
C GLY A 105 9.18 10.26 -23.93
N GLY A 106 10.40 10.05 -23.42
CA GLY A 106 10.62 9.34 -22.15
C GLY A 106 10.09 10.11 -20.94
N LYS A 107 10.23 11.44 -20.92
CA LYS A 107 9.67 12.30 -19.86
C LYS A 107 8.15 12.27 -19.87
N VAL A 108 7.51 12.42 -21.03
CA VAL A 108 6.05 12.35 -21.19
C VAL A 108 5.52 10.98 -20.76
N PHE A 109 6.15 9.88 -21.19
CA PHE A 109 5.79 8.53 -20.73
C PHE A 109 5.93 8.40 -19.21
N CYS A 110 7.01 8.90 -18.62
CA CYS A 110 7.23 8.87 -17.17
C CYS A 110 6.12 9.58 -16.39
N MET A 111 5.62 10.72 -16.87
CA MET A 111 4.51 11.45 -16.24
C MET A 111 3.22 10.61 -16.18
N PHE A 112 2.82 10.01 -17.30
CA PHE A 112 1.63 9.13 -17.34
C PHE A 112 1.83 7.83 -16.56
N TYR A 113 3.04 7.26 -16.59
CA TYR A 113 3.39 6.05 -15.85
C TYR A 113 3.33 6.28 -14.33
N ALA A 114 3.86 7.40 -13.85
CA ALA A 114 3.78 7.79 -12.44
C ALA A 114 2.33 8.06 -11.99
N LEU A 115 1.55 8.76 -12.82
CA LEU A 115 0.15 9.13 -12.52
C LEU A 115 -0.74 7.92 -12.20
N LEU A 116 -0.56 6.80 -12.94
CA LEU A 116 -1.30 5.56 -12.72
C LEU A 116 -0.59 4.59 -11.77
N GLY A 117 0.74 4.55 -11.81
CA GLY A 117 1.57 3.63 -11.05
C GLY A 117 1.60 3.92 -9.55
N ILE A 118 1.70 5.20 -9.15
CA ILE A 118 1.79 5.57 -7.73
C ILE A 118 0.51 5.20 -6.96
N PRO A 119 -0.72 5.54 -7.42
CA PRO A 119 -1.95 5.10 -6.74
C PRO A 119 -2.08 3.57 -6.66
N LEU A 120 -1.73 2.86 -7.73
CA LEU A 120 -1.76 1.39 -7.76
C LEU A 120 -0.80 0.78 -6.72
N THR A 121 0.44 1.27 -6.67
CA THR A 121 1.47 0.79 -5.73
C THR A 121 1.11 1.14 -4.28
N LEU A 122 0.54 2.32 -4.00
CA LEU A 122 0.05 2.67 -2.66
C LEU A 122 -1.07 1.73 -2.19
N VAL A 123 -2.08 1.47 -3.04
CA VAL A 123 -3.17 0.51 -2.71
C VAL A 123 -2.62 -0.91 -2.52
N MET A 124 -1.65 -1.32 -3.35
CA MET A 124 -0.98 -2.62 -3.21
C MET A 124 -0.28 -2.75 -1.86
N PHE A 125 0.59 -1.80 -1.47
CA PHE A 125 1.30 -1.86 -0.19
C PHE A 125 0.37 -1.78 1.02
N GLN A 126 -0.69 -0.97 0.97
CA GLN A 126 -1.70 -0.93 2.05
C GLN A 126 -2.40 -2.29 2.20
N SER A 127 -2.81 -2.91 1.08
CA SER A 127 -3.48 -4.21 1.05
C SER A 127 -2.58 -5.37 1.53
N LEU A 128 -1.30 -5.36 1.14
CA LEU A 128 -0.31 -6.33 1.61
C LEU A 128 0.03 -6.11 3.09
N GLY A 129 0.15 -4.85 3.53
CA GLY A 129 0.42 -4.49 4.91
C GLY A 129 -0.69 -4.90 5.88
N GLU A 130 -1.97 -4.73 5.50
CA GLU A 130 -3.10 -5.24 6.32
C GLU A 130 -3.05 -6.77 6.46
N ARG A 131 -2.73 -7.49 5.37
CA ARG A 131 -2.59 -8.95 5.38
C ARG A 131 -1.44 -9.41 6.27
N ILE A 132 -0.28 -8.75 6.20
CA ILE A 132 0.87 -9.02 7.09
C ILE A 132 0.50 -8.74 8.55
N ASN A 133 -0.10 -7.60 8.87
CA ASN A 133 -0.55 -7.28 10.23
C ASN A 133 -1.57 -8.30 10.75
N THR A 134 -2.49 -8.76 9.92
CA THR A 134 -3.46 -9.81 10.27
C THR A 134 -2.78 -11.16 10.53
N PHE A 135 -1.80 -11.53 9.69
CA PHE A 135 -1.02 -12.75 9.83
C PHE A 135 -0.14 -12.74 11.09
N VAL A 136 0.56 -11.64 11.37
CA VAL A 136 1.33 -11.43 12.60
C VAL A 136 0.43 -11.50 13.84
N LYS A 137 -0.76 -10.90 13.79
CA LYS A 137 -1.75 -10.99 14.88
C LYS A 137 -2.20 -12.44 15.12
N TYR A 138 -2.45 -13.22 14.06
CA TYR A 138 -2.79 -14.64 14.14
C TYR A 138 -1.64 -15.47 14.72
N LEU A 139 -0.41 -15.28 14.24
CA LEU A 139 0.78 -15.96 14.76
C LEU A 139 1.00 -15.66 16.25
N LEU A 140 0.93 -14.38 16.66
CA LEU A 140 1.11 -13.99 18.06
C LEU A 140 0.01 -14.58 18.95
N HIS A 141 -1.24 -14.57 18.50
CA HIS A 141 -2.35 -15.21 19.22
C HIS A 141 -2.12 -16.73 19.39
N ARG A 142 -1.66 -17.40 18.32
CA ARG A 142 -1.31 -18.84 18.37
C ARG A 142 -0.14 -19.11 19.31
N ALA A 143 0.90 -18.27 19.28
CA ALA A 143 2.06 -18.37 20.17
C ALA A 143 1.67 -18.19 21.65
N LYS A 144 0.90 -17.13 21.98
CA LYS A 144 0.38 -16.91 23.34
C LYS A 144 -0.45 -18.09 23.86
N ARG A 145 -1.29 -18.68 23.00
CA ARG A 145 -2.10 -19.85 23.35
C ARG A 145 -1.24 -21.11 23.56
N GLY A 146 -0.20 -21.31 22.74
CA GLY A 146 0.78 -22.39 22.92
C GLY A 146 1.62 -22.25 24.19
N LEU A 147 1.94 -21.01 24.58
CA LEU A 147 2.62 -20.66 25.84
C LEU A 147 1.71 -20.70 27.08
N GLY A 148 0.45 -21.14 26.96
CA GLY A 148 -0.48 -21.27 28.08
C GLY A 148 -0.94 -19.93 28.70
N MET A 149 -0.78 -18.81 28.00
CA MET A 149 -1.11 -17.50 28.57
C MET A 149 -2.62 -17.32 28.79
N ARG A 150 -3.01 -17.10 30.05
CA ARG A 150 -4.41 -16.95 30.50
C ARG A 150 -5.16 -15.74 29.91
N ARG A 151 -4.45 -14.82 29.22
CA ARG A 151 -5.01 -13.74 28.38
C ARG A 151 -4.32 -13.78 27.00
N ALA A 152 -4.94 -14.45 26.05
CA ALA A 152 -4.41 -14.62 24.69
C ALA A 152 -4.54 -13.37 23.79
N ASP A 153 -5.26 -12.33 24.24
CA ASP A 153 -5.56 -11.15 23.45
C ASP A 153 -4.31 -10.40 22.96
N VAL A 154 -4.37 -9.98 21.70
CA VAL A 154 -3.32 -9.20 21.05
C VAL A 154 -3.70 -7.71 21.11
N SER A 155 -3.18 -7.04 22.14
CA SER A 155 -3.25 -5.58 22.28
C SER A 155 -2.56 -4.85 21.12
N MET A 156 -3.05 -3.66 20.77
CA MET A 156 -2.42 -2.72 19.83
C MET A 156 -0.95 -2.45 20.18
N ALA A 157 -0.62 -2.32 21.46
CA ALA A 157 0.76 -2.08 21.91
C ALA A 157 1.73 -3.20 21.46
N ASN A 158 1.28 -4.47 21.48
CA ASN A 158 2.09 -5.60 21.03
C ASN A 158 2.32 -5.55 19.51
N MET A 159 1.30 -5.14 18.74
CA MET A 159 1.40 -4.99 17.29
C MET A 159 2.36 -3.86 16.91
N VAL A 160 2.29 -2.71 17.60
CA VAL A 160 3.20 -1.58 17.39
C VAL A 160 4.64 -1.97 17.73
N LEU A 161 4.85 -2.68 18.86
CA LEU A 161 6.17 -3.15 19.26
C LEU A 161 6.79 -4.13 18.25
N ILE A 162 6.02 -5.11 17.78
CA ILE A 162 6.47 -6.07 16.75
C ILE A 162 6.74 -5.36 15.42
N GLY A 163 5.87 -4.43 15.02
CA GLY A 163 6.07 -3.64 13.81
C GLY A 163 7.36 -2.80 13.87
N PHE A 164 7.63 -2.15 15.00
CA PHE A 164 8.85 -1.39 15.23
C PHE A 164 10.11 -2.25 15.14
N PHE A 165 10.14 -3.39 15.85
CA PHE A 165 11.25 -4.35 15.73
C PHE A 165 11.40 -4.90 14.31
N SER A 166 10.30 -5.20 13.61
CA SER A 166 10.32 -5.66 12.22
C SER A 166 10.94 -4.62 11.27
N CYS A 167 10.66 -3.33 11.48
CA CYS A 167 11.27 -2.25 10.71
C CYS A 167 12.79 -2.19 10.95
N ILE A 168 13.22 -2.21 12.22
CA ILE A 168 14.65 -2.22 12.58
C ILE A 168 15.35 -3.46 12.02
N SER A 169 14.77 -4.66 12.15
CA SER A 169 15.34 -5.89 11.58
C SER A 169 15.49 -5.81 10.07
N THR A 170 14.51 -5.23 9.36
CA THR A 170 14.58 -5.03 7.91
C THR A 170 15.76 -4.11 7.54
N LEU A 171 15.90 -2.98 8.24
CA LEU A 171 17.01 -2.03 8.04
C LEU A 171 18.37 -2.67 8.34
N CYS A 172 18.50 -3.42 9.44
CA CYS A 172 19.75 -4.11 9.80
C CYS A 172 20.13 -5.22 8.80
N ILE A 173 19.16 -6.01 8.31
CA ILE A 173 19.40 -7.05 7.30
C ILE A 173 19.84 -6.43 5.97
N GLY A 174 19.18 -5.34 5.55
CA GLY A 174 19.58 -4.56 4.39
C GLY A 174 20.99 -3.99 4.55
N ALA A 175 21.26 -3.31 5.67
CA ALA A 175 22.56 -2.72 5.97
C ALA A 175 23.69 -3.77 5.92
N ALA A 176 23.49 -4.95 6.50
CA ALA A 176 24.45 -6.05 6.43
C ALA A 176 24.72 -6.48 4.97
N ALA A 177 23.67 -6.72 4.17
CA ALA A 177 23.81 -7.13 2.78
C ALA A 177 24.45 -6.05 1.90
N PHE A 178 23.98 -4.81 1.94
CA PHE A 178 24.51 -3.72 1.12
C PHE A 178 25.92 -3.29 1.55
N SER A 179 26.27 -3.35 2.83
CA SER A 179 27.66 -3.11 3.27
C SER A 179 28.64 -4.14 2.67
N TYR A 180 28.21 -5.40 2.56
CA TYR A 180 29.00 -6.46 1.92
C TYR A 180 29.10 -6.29 0.39
N TYR A 181 27.97 -6.10 -0.31
CA TYR A 181 27.95 -6.04 -1.78
C TYR A 181 28.50 -4.73 -2.37
N GLU A 182 28.21 -3.58 -1.75
CA GLU A 182 28.66 -2.27 -2.25
C GLU A 182 29.96 -1.80 -1.59
N HIS A 183 30.56 -2.59 -0.69
CA HIS A 183 31.75 -2.19 0.09
C HIS A 183 31.57 -0.83 0.80
N TRP A 184 30.40 -0.61 1.39
CA TRP A 184 30.09 0.54 2.23
C TRP A 184 30.27 0.20 3.71
N THR A 185 30.42 1.22 4.57
CA THR A 185 30.33 0.99 6.02
C THR A 185 28.90 0.57 6.39
N PHE A 186 28.73 -0.18 7.49
CA PHE A 186 27.40 -0.57 7.96
C PHE A 186 26.47 0.64 8.17
N PHE A 187 27.01 1.76 8.66
CA PHE A 187 26.26 3.00 8.84
C PHE A 187 25.77 3.59 7.50
N GLN A 188 26.65 3.69 6.49
CA GLN A 188 26.27 4.14 5.14
C GLN A 188 25.20 3.25 4.53
N ALA A 189 25.34 1.92 4.66
CA ALA A 189 24.37 0.95 4.16
C ALA A 189 23.03 1.03 4.92
N TYR A 190 23.05 1.29 6.24
CA TYR A 190 21.84 1.50 7.06
C TYR A 190 21.12 2.80 6.69
N TYR A 191 21.87 3.89 6.53
CA TYR A 191 21.36 5.17 6.03
C TYR A 191 20.72 5.01 4.64
N TYR A 192 21.41 4.36 3.70
CA TYR A 192 20.85 4.02 2.38
C TYR A 192 19.54 3.24 2.50
N CYS A 193 19.48 2.21 3.34
CA CYS A 193 18.26 1.43 3.57
C CYS A 193 17.13 2.30 4.14
N PHE A 194 17.43 3.19 5.09
CA PHE A 194 16.45 4.08 5.69
C PHE A 194 15.89 5.09 4.67
N ILE A 195 16.75 5.81 3.96
CA ILE A 195 16.38 6.79 2.91
C ILE A 195 15.62 6.12 1.75
N THR A 196 15.95 4.86 1.44
CA THR A 196 15.25 4.04 0.44
C THR A 196 13.85 3.66 0.90
N LEU A 197 13.70 3.05 2.08
CA LEU A 197 12.42 2.50 2.54
C LEU A 197 11.46 3.55 3.11
N THR A 198 11.95 4.78 3.38
CA THR A 198 11.12 5.96 3.66
C THR A 198 10.73 6.75 2.40
N THR A 199 11.10 6.25 1.21
CA THR A 199 10.85 6.87 -0.10
C THR A 199 11.34 8.32 -0.18
N ILE A 200 12.46 8.63 0.47
CA ILE A 200 13.15 9.94 0.36
C ILE A 200 14.11 9.91 -0.83
N GLY A 201 14.90 8.85 -0.94
CA GLY A 201 15.75 8.54 -2.10
C GLY A 201 16.64 9.68 -2.62
N PHE A 202 17.48 10.28 -1.78
CA PHE A 202 18.38 11.37 -2.20
C PHE A 202 19.30 11.05 -3.38
N GLY A 203 19.71 9.79 -3.55
CA GLY A 203 20.56 9.36 -4.68
C GLY A 203 22.06 9.57 -4.49
N ASP A 204 22.46 9.98 -3.30
CA ASP A 204 23.85 10.00 -2.81
C ASP A 204 24.43 8.58 -2.68
N TYR A 205 23.64 7.64 -2.15
CA TYR A 205 23.91 6.20 -2.15
C TYR A 205 22.85 5.48 -2.98
N VAL A 206 23.30 4.70 -3.97
CA VAL A 206 22.44 3.91 -4.86
C VAL A 206 23.11 2.57 -5.16
N ALA A 207 22.41 1.48 -4.85
CA ALA A 207 22.88 0.12 -5.14
C ALA A 207 22.90 -0.18 -6.65
N LEU A 208 23.62 -1.25 -7.04
CA LEU A 208 23.73 -1.75 -8.42
C LEU A 208 24.49 -0.81 -9.38
N GLN A 209 25.13 0.25 -8.87
CA GLN A 209 25.85 1.25 -9.68
C GLN A 209 27.36 0.97 -9.81
N LYS A 210 27.94 0.10 -8.98
CA LYS A 210 29.34 -0.34 -9.09
C LYS A 210 29.50 -1.51 -10.07
N ASP A 211 30.68 -1.64 -10.66
CA ASP A 211 31.17 -2.79 -11.43
C ASP A 211 30.20 -3.39 -12.48
N GLN A 212 29.38 -2.52 -13.08
CA GLN A 212 28.33 -2.89 -14.03
C GLN A 212 27.33 -3.92 -13.48
N ALA A 213 27.10 -3.95 -12.16
CA ALA A 213 26.31 -4.97 -11.46
C ALA A 213 24.92 -5.24 -12.08
N LEU A 214 24.26 -4.19 -12.61
CA LEU A 214 23.03 -4.26 -13.40
C LEU A 214 23.06 -5.25 -14.58
N GLN A 215 24.24 -5.53 -15.15
CA GLN A 215 24.44 -6.47 -16.25
C GLN A 215 25.20 -7.74 -15.82
N THR A 216 26.13 -7.62 -14.87
CA THR A 216 27.06 -8.70 -14.49
C THR A 216 26.57 -9.57 -13.33
N GLN A 217 25.70 -9.06 -12.45
CA GLN A 217 25.32 -9.71 -11.19
C GLN A 217 23.79 -9.86 -11.03
N PRO A 218 23.11 -10.69 -11.85
CA PRO A 218 21.65 -10.82 -11.84
C PRO A 218 21.08 -11.29 -10.49
N GLN A 219 21.83 -12.06 -9.71
CA GLN A 219 21.43 -12.49 -8.37
C GLN A 219 21.33 -11.31 -7.39
N TYR A 220 22.30 -10.39 -7.42
CA TYR A 220 22.33 -9.21 -6.57
C TYR A 220 21.27 -8.17 -6.99
N VAL A 221 21.05 -8.03 -8.31
CA VAL A 221 19.92 -7.25 -8.88
C VAL A 221 18.58 -7.78 -8.35
N ALA A 222 18.34 -9.09 -8.44
CA ALA A 222 17.10 -9.71 -7.96
C ALA A 222 16.93 -9.56 -6.43
N PHE A 223 17.99 -9.77 -5.65
CA PHE A 223 17.99 -9.52 -4.20
C PHE A 223 17.57 -8.07 -3.89
N SER A 224 18.17 -7.10 -4.58
CA SER A 224 17.91 -5.67 -4.34
C SER A 224 16.47 -5.28 -4.64
N PHE A 225 15.87 -5.79 -5.72
CA PHE A 225 14.46 -5.55 -6.03
C PHE A 225 13.52 -6.19 -5.01
N VAL A 226 13.79 -7.45 -4.62
CA VAL A 226 13.01 -8.13 -3.58
C VAL A 226 13.12 -7.40 -2.24
N TYR A 227 14.32 -6.95 -1.86
CA TYR A 227 14.53 -6.18 -0.63
C TYR A 227 13.73 -4.88 -0.63
N ILE A 228 13.78 -4.09 -1.71
CA ILE A 228 13.04 -2.82 -1.80
C ILE A 228 11.53 -3.06 -1.69
N LEU A 229 10.99 -4.01 -2.45
CA LEU A 229 9.54 -4.30 -2.44
C LEU A 229 9.07 -4.87 -1.10
N THR A 230 9.81 -5.80 -0.49
CA THR A 230 9.45 -6.38 0.81
C THR A 230 9.63 -5.37 1.94
N GLY A 231 10.70 -4.59 1.94
CA GLY A 231 10.96 -3.55 2.93
C GLY A 231 9.91 -2.43 2.90
N LEU A 232 9.53 -1.94 1.72
CA LEU A 232 8.43 -0.99 1.57
C LEU A 232 7.11 -1.56 2.06
N THR A 233 6.90 -2.87 1.91
CA THR A 233 5.71 -3.55 2.46
C THR A 233 5.75 -3.60 4.00
N VAL A 234 6.92 -3.81 4.62
CA VAL A 234 7.09 -3.76 6.09
C VAL A 234 6.85 -2.35 6.64
N ILE A 235 7.48 -1.33 6.05
CA ILE A 235 7.25 0.07 6.44
C ILE A 235 5.78 0.45 6.20
N GLY A 236 5.21 0.08 5.06
CA GLY A 236 3.80 0.29 4.73
C GLY A 236 2.84 -0.37 5.72
N ALA A 237 3.14 -1.59 6.20
CA ALA A 237 2.37 -2.27 7.24
C ALA A 237 2.41 -1.52 8.58
N PHE A 238 3.56 -0.98 8.96
CA PHE A 238 3.72 -0.17 10.17
C PHE A 238 2.99 1.19 10.07
N LEU A 239 3.11 1.87 8.92
CA LEU A 239 2.38 3.11 8.63
C LEU A 239 0.86 2.90 8.60
N ASN A 240 0.38 1.78 8.05
CA ASN A 240 -1.03 1.40 8.08
C ASN A 240 -1.52 1.24 9.54
N LEU A 241 -0.75 0.50 10.37
CA LEU A 241 -1.08 0.27 11.78
C LEU A 241 -1.15 1.57 12.61
N VAL A 242 -0.21 2.49 12.41
CA VAL A 242 -0.02 3.67 13.26
C VAL A 242 -0.68 4.92 12.67
N VAL A 243 -0.38 5.27 11.42
CA VAL A 243 -0.69 6.58 10.81
C VAL A 243 -2.09 6.61 10.19
N LEU A 244 -2.52 5.53 9.53
CA LEU A 244 -3.81 5.52 8.82
C LEU A 244 -4.99 5.80 9.78
N ARG A 245 -4.91 5.28 11.01
CA ARG A 245 -5.90 5.53 12.08
C ARG A 245 -6.00 6.99 12.51
N PHE A 246 -4.90 7.75 12.45
CA PHE A 246 -4.95 9.20 12.72
C PHE A 246 -5.60 9.97 11.57
N MET A 247 -5.45 9.50 10.32
CA MET A 247 -6.11 10.12 9.17
C MET A 247 -7.63 9.84 9.15
N THR A 248 -8.07 8.62 9.47
CA THR A 248 -9.53 8.32 9.53
C THR A 248 -10.24 9.05 10.66
N MET A 249 -9.54 9.34 11.77
CA MET A 249 -10.10 10.09 12.91
C MET A 249 -10.67 11.47 12.51
N ASN A 250 -10.14 12.10 11.46
CA ASN A 250 -10.69 13.37 10.95
C ASN A 250 -12.10 13.18 10.35
N ALA A 251 -12.28 12.15 9.52
CA ALA A 251 -13.57 11.83 8.90
C ALA A 251 -14.58 11.26 9.92
N GLU A 252 -14.11 10.50 10.91
CA GLU A 252 -14.93 10.02 12.03
C GLU A 252 -15.45 11.17 12.90
N ASP A 253 -14.68 12.25 13.08
CA ASP A 253 -15.15 13.47 13.75
C ASP A 253 -16.19 14.21 12.90
N GLU A 254 -15.97 14.37 11.59
CA GLU A 254 -16.96 15.01 10.69
C GLU A 254 -18.28 14.25 10.65
N LYS A 255 -18.22 12.91 10.60
CA LYS A 255 -19.41 12.05 10.66
C LYS A 255 -20.17 12.23 11.98
N ARG A 256 -19.48 12.24 13.12
CA ARG A 256 -20.09 12.47 14.44
C ARG A 256 -20.70 13.87 14.57
N ASP A 257 -20.03 14.90 14.07
CA ASP A 257 -20.54 16.27 14.05
C ASP A 257 -21.77 16.43 13.13
N ALA A 258 -21.83 15.67 12.03
CA ALA A 258 -22.99 15.63 11.13
C ALA A 258 -24.19 14.90 11.75
N GLU A 259 -23.95 13.73 12.37
CA GLU A 259 -24.97 12.96 13.11
C GLU A 259 -25.55 13.79 14.26
N HIS A 260 -24.70 14.42 15.08
CA HIS A 260 -25.14 15.27 16.19
C HIS A 260 -25.96 16.49 15.71
N ARG A 261 -25.60 17.08 14.55
CA ARG A 261 -26.39 18.17 13.95
C ARG A 261 -27.74 17.69 13.43
N ALA A 262 -27.81 16.52 12.81
CA ALA A 262 -29.07 15.93 12.33
C ALA A 262 -30.04 15.62 13.49
N LEU A 263 -29.53 15.12 14.62
CA LEU A 263 -30.32 14.89 15.84
C LEU A 263 -30.88 16.20 16.41
N LEU A 264 -30.09 17.28 16.45
CA LEU A 264 -30.56 18.59 16.91
C LEU A 264 -31.67 19.16 16.02
N THR A 265 -31.55 19.07 14.69
CA THR A 265 -32.61 19.53 13.76
C THR A 265 -33.91 18.76 13.96
N ARG A 266 -33.83 17.42 14.13
CA ARG A 266 -35.00 16.56 14.37
C ARG A 266 -35.70 16.88 15.69
N ASN A 267 -34.95 17.11 16.78
CA ASN A 267 -35.54 17.49 18.06
C ASN A 267 -36.10 18.92 18.05
N GLY A 268 -35.50 19.85 17.28
CA GLY A 268 -36.06 21.18 17.06
C GLY A 268 -37.43 21.15 16.37
N GLN A 269 -37.63 20.27 15.38
CA GLN A 269 -38.93 20.08 14.74
C GLN A 269 -39.95 19.38 15.66
N ALA A 270 -39.53 18.46 16.53
CA ALA A 270 -40.41 17.84 17.51
C ALA A 270 -40.85 18.81 18.63
N GLY A 271 -39.95 19.71 19.07
CA GLY A 271 -40.24 20.73 20.08
C GLY A 271 -41.15 21.87 19.59
N GLY A 272 -41.20 22.14 18.30
CA GLY A 272 -42.03 23.19 17.70
C GLY A 272 -43.50 22.83 17.49
N ALA A 273 -43.90 21.58 17.71
CA ALA A 273 -45.26 21.08 17.40
C ALA A 273 -46.22 21.01 18.61
N CYS A 274 -45.75 21.30 19.83
CA CYS A 274 -46.51 21.18 21.07
C CYS A 274 -46.70 22.53 21.78
N GLY A 275 -47.43 23.46 21.15
CA GLY A 275 -47.72 24.77 21.74
C GLY A 275 -48.63 25.65 20.88
N GLY A 276 -49.94 25.36 20.85
CA GLY A 276 -50.88 26.13 20.03
C GLY A 276 -52.32 25.61 20.05
N GLY A 277 -52.97 25.59 21.22
CA GLY A 277 -54.35 25.12 21.37
C GLY A 277 -55.23 26.08 22.19
N GLY A 278 -56.00 26.92 21.50
CA GLY A 278 -57.22 27.56 22.03
C GLY A 278 -57.09 28.93 22.68
N GLY A 279 -57.91 29.90 22.24
CA GLY A 279 -58.12 31.20 22.90
C GLY A 279 -58.25 32.36 21.91
N GLY A 280 -59.48 32.76 21.58
CA GLY A 280 -59.74 33.89 20.67
C GLY A 280 -59.76 35.25 21.36
N GLY A 281 -59.62 36.32 20.58
CA GLY A 281 -59.71 37.72 21.02
C GLY A 281 -59.56 38.67 19.84
N ALA A 282 -60.33 39.75 19.80
CA ALA A 282 -60.52 40.58 18.60
C ALA A 282 -59.72 41.89 18.60
N GLY A 283 -59.48 42.41 17.38
CA GLY A 283 -59.33 43.86 17.11
C GLY A 283 -57.93 44.46 17.24
N GLY A 284 -57.57 45.34 16.30
CA GLY A 284 -56.37 46.19 16.39
C GLY A 284 -55.67 46.41 15.05
N SER A 285 -56.04 47.47 14.33
CA SER A 285 -55.44 47.85 13.04
C SER A 285 -54.05 48.48 13.19
N ALA A 286 -53.14 48.21 12.25
CA ALA A 286 -52.09 49.17 11.84
C ALA A 286 -51.54 48.85 10.43
N HIS A 287 -51.50 49.87 9.56
CA HIS A 287 -50.65 49.94 8.35
C HIS A 287 -49.16 49.81 8.75
N THR A 288 -48.22 49.38 7.90
CA THR A 288 -47.79 50.05 6.63
C THR A 288 -47.10 49.11 5.65
N THR A 289 -46.90 49.63 4.44
CA THR A 289 -46.33 49.01 3.24
C THR A 289 -44.80 49.04 3.17
N ASP A 290 -44.31 48.42 2.09
CA ASP A 290 -43.11 48.74 1.31
C ASP A 290 -41.84 47.91 1.49
N THR A 291 -40.99 47.72 0.47
CA THR A 291 -41.10 47.56 -1.01
C THR A 291 -39.63 47.57 -1.46
N ALA A 292 -39.15 46.44 -1.98
CA ALA A 292 -38.04 46.29 -2.94
C ALA A 292 -36.61 46.83 -2.66
N SER A 293 -35.71 46.31 -3.52
CA SER A 293 -34.34 46.75 -3.86
C SER A 293 -33.17 46.31 -2.95
N SER A 294 -31.95 46.07 -3.46
CA SER A 294 -31.50 45.60 -4.80
C SER A 294 -29.97 45.35 -4.78
N THR A 295 -29.44 44.55 -5.73
CA THR A 295 -28.06 44.67 -6.33
C THR A 295 -26.80 44.48 -5.42
N VAL A 296 -25.58 44.09 -5.84
CA VAL A 296 -24.99 43.49 -7.08
C VAL A 296 -23.55 42.99 -6.79
N ALA A 297 -23.08 41.93 -7.49
CA ALA A 297 -21.67 41.49 -7.72
C ALA A 297 -20.76 41.20 -6.48
N ALA A 298 -19.65 40.46 -6.57
CA ALA A 298 -18.97 39.69 -7.63
C ALA A 298 -18.57 38.31 -7.03
N GLY A 299 -18.14 37.24 -7.72
CA GLY A 299 -17.45 37.05 -9.00
C GLY A 299 -16.29 36.07 -8.76
N GLY A 300 -15.99 35.15 -9.70
CA GLY A 300 -14.81 34.25 -9.61
C GLY A 300 -15.11 32.77 -9.86
N GLY A 301 -14.88 32.31 -11.10
CA GLY A 301 -14.94 30.90 -11.46
C GLY A 301 -13.70 30.12 -10.99
N GLY A 302 -13.87 28.88 -10.57
CA GLY A 302 -12.80 28.03 -10.04
C GLY A 302 -13.16 26.54 -9.90
N GLY A 303 -14.08 26.05 -10.73
CA GLY A 303 -14.53 24.65 -10.74
C GLY A 303 -13.81 23.83 -11.82
N GLY A 304 -12.76 23.10 -11.43
CA GLY A 304 -12.04 22.19 -12.34
C GLY A 304 -11.16 21.19 -11.60
N PHE A 305 -10.12 21.68 -10.89
CA PHE A 305 -9.12 20.79 -10.28
C PHE A 305 -9.49 20.21 -8.91
N ARG A 306 -10.47 20.79 -8.20
CA ARG A 306 -10.95 20.24 -6.91
C ARG A 306 -11.75 18.94 -7.06
N ASN A 307 -12.33 18.67 -8.23
CA ASN A 307 -13.17 17.49 -8.44
C ASN A 307 -12.34 16.21 -8.64
N VAL A 308 -11.22 16.29 -9.36
CA VAL A 308 -10.37 15.12 -9.66
C VAL A 308 -9.74 14.53 -8.39
N TYR A 309 -9.23 15.37 -7.48
CA TYR A 309 -8.73 14.90 -6.18
C TYR A 309 -9.85 14.34 -5.29
N ALA A 310 -11.06 14.91 -5.35
CA ALA A 310 -12.21 14.38 -4.64
C ALA A 310 -12.61 12.99 -5.18
N GLU A 311 -12.65 12.79 -6.49
CA GLU A 311 -13.00 11.51 -7.13
C GLU A 311 -11.97 10.41 -6.87
N VAL A 312 -10.66 10.72 -6.87
CA VAL A 312 -9.61 9.72 -6.54
C VAL A 312 -9.71 9.28 -5.06
N LEU A 313 -9.93 10.22 -4.13
CA LEU A 313 -10.21 9.90 -2.72
C LEU A 313 -11.52 9.12 -2.56
N HIS A 314 -12.55 9.46 -3.34
CA HIS A 314 -13.82 8.74 -3.35
C HIS A 314 -13.64 7.30 -3.87
N PHE A 315 -12.78 7.06 -4.86
CA PHE A 315 -12.48 5.72 -5.37
C PHE A 315 -11.75 4.87 -4.33
N GLN A 316 -10.75 5.44 -3.63
CA GLN A 316 -10.05 4.75 -2.54
C GLN A 316 -10.99 4.41 -1.37
N SER A 317 -11.90 5.32 -1.02
CA SER A 317 -12.95 5.09 -0.03
C SER A 317 -13.97 4.03 -0.48
N MET A 318 -14.45 4.10 -1.72
CA MET A 318 -15.43 3.16 -2.30
C MET A 318 -14.88 1.72 -2.37
N CYS A 319 -13.62 1.54 -2.78
CA CYS A 319 -12.98 0.21 -2.79
C CYS A 319 -12.85 -0.36 -1.37
N SER A 320 -12.50 0.48 -0.39
CA SER A 320 -12.42 0.08 1.03
C SER A 320 -13.80 -0.28 1.60
N CYS A 321 -14.84 0.50 1.27
CA CYS A 321 -16.22 0.24 1.69
C CYS A 321 -16.83 -1.01 1.02
N LEU A 322 -16.56 -1.25 -0.26
CA LEU A 322 -17.00 -2.46 -0.96
C LEU A 322 -16.33 -3.72 -0.38
N TRP A 323 -15.04 -3.65 -0.06
CA TRP A 323 -14.31 -4.74 0.61
C TRP A 323 -14.86 -5.01 2.02
N TYR A 324 -15.10 -3.96 2.82
CA TYR A 324 -15.67 -4.09 4.17
C TYR A 324 -17.10 -4.66 4.15
N LYS A 325 -17.97 -4.14 3.27
CA LYS A 325 -19.38 -4.58 3.14
C LYS A 325 -19.51 -5.99 2.56
N SER A 326 -18.53 -6.46 1.76
CA SER A 326 -18.44 -7.86 1.35
C SER A 326 -18.07 -8.79 2.51
N ARG A 327 -17.35 -8.30 3.53
CA ARG A 327 -16.89 -9.08 4.67
C ARG A 327 -18.00 -9.27 5.72
N GLU A 328 -18.82 -8.25 5.97
CA GLU A 328 -20.03 -8.37 6.81
C GLU A 328 -21.02 -9.41 6.27
N LYS A 329 -21.23 -9.46 4.95
CA LYS A 329 -22.11 -10.47 4.33
C LYS A 329 -21.59 -11.91 4.51
N LEU A 330 -20.28 -12.14 4.51
CA LEU A 330 -19.73 -13.48 4.75
C LEU A 330 -19.90 -13.93 6.21
N GLN A 331 -19.94 -12.98 7.15
CA GLN A 331 -19.93 -13.26 8.59
C GLN A 331 -21.32 -13.51 9.19
N TYR A 332 -22.39 -13.23 8.44
CA TYR A 332 -23.79 -13.54 8.80
C TYR A 332 -24.37 -14.79 8.11
N SER A 333 -23.62 -15.46 7.21
CA SER A 333 -24.13 -16.56 6.37
C SER A 333 -23.80 -17.98 6.85
N ILE A 334 -23.26 -18.15 8.07
CA ILE A 334 -22.90 -19.47 8.60
C ILE A 334 -23.76 -19.77 9.85
N PRO A 335 -24.83 -20.60 9.73
CA PRO A 335 -25.53 -21.11 10.91
C PRO A 335 -24.70 -22.23 11.56
N MET A 336 -24.16 -21.96 12.74
CA MET A 336 -23.57 -22.98 13.61
C MET A 336 -24.68 -23.70 14.37
N ILE A 337 -24.98 -24.95 13.99
CA ILE A 337 -25.87 -25.82 14.77
C ILE A 337 -25.05 -26.98 15.33
N ILE A 338 -24.87 -26.96 16.65
CA ILE A 338 -24.42 -28.10 17.46
C ILE A 338 -25.45 -28.26 18.57
N PRO A 339 -26.25 -29.33 18.60
CA PRO A 339 -26.98 -29.72 19.79
C PRO A 339 -26.08 -30.60 20.64
N ARG A 340 -25.78 -30.15 21.85
CA ARG A 340 -25.36 -31.01 22.95
C ARG A 340 -26.45 -30.95 24.01
N ASP A 341 -27.04 -32.10 24.33
CA ASP A 341 -27.06 -32.66 25.68
C ASP A 341 -28.15 -33.72 25.81
N LEU A 342 -27.76 -34.91 26.28
CA LEU A 342 -28.47 -35.63 27.34
C LEU A 342 -27.55 -36.72 27.89
N SER A 343 -27.15 -36.53 29.13
CA SER A 343 -26.45 -37.50 29.97
C SER A 343 -27.49 -38.41 30.64
N THR A 344 -27.23 -39.72 30.70
CA THR A 344 -27.22 -40.48 31.96
C THR A 344 -26.66 -41.89 31.76
N SER A 345 -26.09 -42.43 32.82
CA SER A 345 -25.51 -43.77 32.96
C SER A 345 -26.57 -44.90 32.93
N ASP A 346 -26.20 -46.13 32.57
CA ASP A 346 -25.92 -47.22 33.55
C ASP A 346 -25.76 -48.61 32.91
N THR A 347 -25.20 -49.53 33.69
CA THR A 347 -24.88 -50.94 33.36
C THR A 347 -26.00 -51.94 33.74
N CYS A 348 -25.77 -53.23 33.47
CA CYS A 348 -26.61 -54.42 33.77
C CYS A 348 -27.72 -54.72 32.74
N VAL A 349 -28.21 -55.94 32.49
CA VAL A 349 -27.78 -57.36 32.54
C VAL A 349 -29.09 -58.18 32.48
N GLU A 350 -29.07 -59.32 31.78
CA GLU A 350 -30.02 -60.46 31.87
C GLU A 350 -31.39 -60.54 31.09
N GLN A 351 -31.47 -61.60 30.28
CA GLN A 351 -32.46 -62.72 30.31
C GLN A 351 -33.75 -62.75 29.44
N SER A 352 -33.59 -63.37 28.26
CA SER A 352 -34.27 -64.61 27.81
C SER A 352 -35.72 -64.70 27.25
N HIS A 353 -35.85 -65.70 26.36
CA HIS A 353 -37.04 -66.36 25.79
C HIS A 353 -37.79 -65.60 24.67
N SER A 354 -38.20 -66.20 23.53
CA SER A 354 -38.25 -67.64 23.16
C SER A 354 -38.15 -67.93 21.64
N SER A 355 -37.75 -69.17 21.34
CA SER A 355 -37.71 -69.93 20.06
C SER A 355 -39.06 -69.96 19.29
N PRO A 356 -39.16 -70.42 18.00
CA PRO A 356 -38.41 -71.56 17.42
C PRO A 356 -38.09 -71.59 15.89
N GLY A 357 -37.30 -72.61 15.49
CA GLY A 357 -37.53 -73.33 14.22
C GLY A 357 -36.32 -73.69 13.32
N GLY A 358 -35.71 -74.87 13.53
CA GLY A 358 -34.93 -75.63 12.51
C GLY A 358 -33.60 -75.02 12.00
N GLY A 359 -32.62 -75.79 11.50
CA GLY A 359 -32.51 -77.24 11.40
C GLY A 359 -31.40 -77.68 10.44
N GLY A 360 -30.34 -78.31 10.95
CA GLY A 360 -29.23 -78.92 10.19
C GLY A 360 -28.23 -77.93 9.53
N ARG A 361 -27.07 -78.35 9.03
CA ARG A 361 -26.15 -79.48 9.30
C ARG A 361 -24.99 -79.33 8.29
N TYR A 362 -23.75 -79.59 8.73
CA TYR A 362 -22.54 -79.83 7.94
C TYR A 362 -21.80 -78.69 7.23
N SER A 363 -20.50 -78.96 7.12
CA SER A 363 -19.38 -78.15 6.67
C SER A 363 -19.12 -78.29 5.16
N ASP A 364 -18.50 -77.29 4.54
CA ASP A 364 -17.10 -77.39 4.10
C ASP A 364 -16.63 -76.13 3.34
N THR A 365 -15.38 -75.75 3.57
CA THR A 365 -14.56 -74.86 2.71
C THR A 365 -13.76 -75.74 1.74
N PRO A 366 -13.47 -75.36 0.47
CA PRO A 366 -12.27 -74.50 0.26
C PRO A 366 -12.16 -73.64 -1.03
N SER A 367 -11.15 -72.77 -1.01
CA SER A 367 -10.21 -72.38 -2.11
C SER A 367 -10.63 -71.59 -3.37
N HIS A 368 -10.03 -70.40 -3.48
CA HIS A 368 -9.37 -69.77 -4.66
C HIS A 368 -10.03 -69.78 -6.07
N ARG A 369 -10.31 -68.57 -6.60
CA ARG A 369 -9.85 -68.14 -7.94
C ARG A 369 -9.83 -66.62 -8.12
N CYS A 370 -8.95 -66.16 -9.02
CA CYS A 370 -8.79 -64.78 -9.47
C CYS A 370 -9.28 -64.66 -10.92
N LEU A 371 -9.76 -63.49 -11.37
CA LEU A 371 -9.74 -63.00 -12.76
C LEU A 371 -10.27 -61.56 -12.88
N CYS A 372 -9.84 -60.83 -13.91
CA CYS A 372 -10.12 -59.40 -14.14
C CYS A 372 -10.94 -59.14 -15.44
N SER A 373 -11.43 -57.89 -15.57
CA SER A 373 -11.89 -57.19 -16.81
C SER A 373 -13.39 -57.21 -17.14
N GLY A 374 -13.91 -56.09 -17.71
CA GLY A 374 -15.19 -56.11 -18.46
C GLY A 374 -16.18 -54.92 -18.42
N ALA A 375 -15.74 -53.67 -18.68
CA ALA A 375 -16.40 -52.53 -19.36
C ALA A 375 -17.95 -52.30 -19.51
N GLN A 376 -18.29 -51.02 -19.83
CA GLN A 376 -19.56 -50.44 -20.38
C GLN A 376 -20.63 -49.94 -19.36
N ARG A 377 -20.95 -48.62 -19.28
CA ARG A 377 -21.76 -47.68 -20.14
C ARG A 377 -23.28 -47.92 -19.99
N SER A 378 -24.23 -46.96 -20.02
CA SER A 378 -24.29 -45.47 -20.21
C SER A 378 -25.73 -45.01 -19.78
N ALA A 379 -26.10 -43.73 -19.56
CA ALA A 379 -26.42 -42.68 -20.57
C ALA A 379 -26.97 -41.39 -19.86
N ILE A 380 -26.58 -40.14 -20.20
CA ILE A 380 -27.21 -39.12 -21.13
C ILE A 380 -28.47 -38.42 -20.54
N SER A 381 -28.76 -37.10 -20.65
CA SER A 381 -28.31 -35.92 -21.45
C SER A 381 -28.28 -34.64 -20.57
N SER A 382 -27.76 -33.42 -20.88
CA SER A 382 -27.13 -32.72 -22.04
C SER A 382 -28.00 -31.93 -23.05
N VAL A 383 -28.05 -30.58 -22.95
CA VAL A 383 -28.45 -29.65 -24.05
C VAL A 383 -27.41 -28.53 -24.27
N SER A 384 -27.01 -28.34 -25.53
CA SER A 384 -26.25 -27.20 -26.06
C SER A 384 -26.52 -27.08 -27.57
N THR A 385 -26.59 -25.85 -28.10
CA THR A 385 -26.54 -25.49 -29.54
C THR A 385 -25.99 -24.06 -29.64
N GLY A 386 -25.25 -23.60 -30.66
CA GLY A 386 -24.56 -24.23 -31.79
C GLY A 386 -23.63 -23.17 -32.44
N LEU A 387 -22.34 -23.46 -32.68
CA LEU A 387 -21.76 -23.83 -33.99
C LEU A 387 -21.77 -22.72 -35.08
N HIS A 388 -20.60 -22.23 -35.50
CA HIS A 388 -19.94 -22.68 -36.74
C HIS A 388 -18.53 -22.12 -36.92
N SER A 389 -17.66 -22.90 -37.56
CA SER A 389 -16.31 -22.51 -38.02
C SER A 389 -16.18 -22.87 -39.50
N LEU A 390 -15.50 -22.02 -40.27
CA LEU A 390 -15.11 -22.26 -41.66
C LEU A 390 -13.68 -21.75 -41.87
N SER A 391 -12.90 -22.49 -42.66
CA SER A 391 -11.48 -22.25 -42.90
C SER A 391 -11.19 -21.91 -44.36
N THR A 392 -9.93 -21.54 -44.63
CA THR A 392 -9.31 -21.31 -45.95
C THR A 392 -9.59 -19.98 -46.68
N PHE A 393 -8.59 -19.10 -46.67
CA PHE A 393 -8.07 -18.54 -47.94
C PHE A 393 -6.56 -18.30 -47.87
N ARG A 394 -5.88 -18.44 -49.00
CA ARG A 394 -4.41 -18.45 -49.15
C ARG A 394 -4.05 -17.55 -50.34
N GLY A 395 -3.35 -16.43 -50.14
CA GLY A 395 -2.97 -15.59 -51.29
C GLY A 395 -2.22 -14.29 -50.99
N LEU A 396 -0.91 -14.31 -51.29
CA LEU A 396 -0.14 -13.26 -51.99
C LEU A 396 -0.20 -11.78 -51.51
N MET A 397 0.93 -11.30 -50.96
CA MET A 397 1.78 -10.19 -51.47
C MET A 397 2.68 -9.64 -50.32
N LYS A 398 3.88 -9.10 -50.52
CA LYS A 398 4.95 -9.39 -51.50
C LYS A 398 6.24 -8.79 -50.93
N ARG A 399 7.32 -9.58 -50.85
CA ARG A 399 8.65 -9.10 -50.41
C ARG A 399 9.21 -8.10 -51.43
N ARG A 400 9.71 -6.94 -50.99
CA ARG A 400 10.67 -6.13 -51.75
C ARG A 400 11.78 -5.60 -50.83
N SER A 401 12.94 -5.38 -51.43
CA SER A 401 14.26 -5.15 -50.83
C SER A 401 14.91 -3.96 -51.53
N SER A 402 16.07 -3.52 -51.03
CA SER A 402 16.95 -2.45 -51.54
C SER A 402 16.37 -1.04 -51.55
N VAL A 403 17.18 0.02 -51.38
CA VAL A 403 18.66 0.08 -51.38
C VAL A 403 19.22 0.26 -49.97
#